data_AF-A0ABD1FDX2-F1
#
_entry.id   AF-A0ABD1FDX2-F1
#
_cell.length_a   1.000
_cell.length_b   1.000
_cell.length_c   1.000
_cell.angle_alpha   90.00
_cell.angle_beta   90.00
_cell.angle_gamma   90.00
#
_symmetry.space_group_name_H-M   'P 1'
#
loop_
_entity.id
_entity.type
_entity.pdbx_description
1 polymer ?
#
loop_
_entity_poly.entity_id
_entity_poly.type
_entity_poly.pdbx_seq_one_letter_code
_entity_poly.pdbx_strand_id
1 'polypeptide(L)'
;MEEQKRFLNFTKNEIDLLVSLVEKYRSIIECKKSSLNGKLSKEGGGQPTQIKIDENDIKVKSIVGIGVVGLPNPFDSDGPLFSLRSLQNSENNVEIVVEQDNDNEFNHLLQESESVEKEKFDQIDPWHKWCPGSLKEPKSIELQTEESKNKKSVNASTRKCSKQRTQDCRTKINLVSEAKLELIKLQKSCFQEEHIAKMQEYKLRTKNLEELHKLEIEEKKIKIEILKKQLNLD
;
A
#
# COMPACT_ATOMS: atom_id res chain seq x y z
N MET A 1 -13.62 -27.25 7.81
CA MET A 1 -12.98 -26.16 7.05
C MET A 1 -14.08 -25.35 6.39
N GLU A 2 -14.43 -24.22 6.98
CA GLU A 2 -15.37 -23.27 6.37
C GLU A 2 -14.59 -22.35 5.42
N GLU A 3 -15.00 -22.32 4.15
CA GLU A 3 -14.45 -21.40 3.16
C GLU A 3 -14.80 -19.96 3.57
N GLN A 4 -13.78 -19.18 3.96
CA GLN A 4 -13.93 -17.75 4.19
C GLN A 4 -14.26 -17.05 2.86
N LYS A 5 -15.56 -16.92 2.61
CA LYS A 5 -16.12 -16.11 1.53
C LYS A 5 -15.65 -14.67 1.78
N ARG A 6 -14.88 -14.09 0.85
CA ARG A 6 -14.45 -12.68 0.93
C ARG A 6 -15.68 -11.78 0.86
N PHE A 7 -16.24 -11.43 2.01
CA PHE A 7 -17.33 -10.46 2.09
C PHE A 7 -16.74 -9.06 1.88
N LEU A 8 -17.10 -8.43 0.76
CA LEU A 8 -16.79 -7.02 0.52
C LEU A 8 -17.85 -6.17 1.22
N ASN A 9 -17.42 -5.42 2.24
CA ASN A 9 -18.27 -4.49 3.00
C ASN A 9 -18.46 -3.17 2.24
N PHE A 10 -18.93 -3.20 0.99
CA PHE A 10 -19.33 -1.96 0.32
C PHE A 10 -20.75 -1.59 0.71
N THR A 11 -20.93 -0.34 1.13
CA THR A 11 -22.26 0.25 1.32
C THR A 11 -22.95 0.42 -0.04
N LYS A 12 -24.28 0.43 -0.07
CA LYS A 12 -25.05 0.60 -1.33
C LYS A 12 -24.62 1.86 -2.09
N ASN A 13 -24.36 2.95 -1.36
CA ASN A 13 -23.92 4.21 -1.94
C ASN A 13 -22.55 4.10 -2.61
N GLU A 14 -21.62 3.33 -2.04
CA GLU A 14 -20.30 3.11 -2.63
C GLU A 14 -20.39 2.24 -3.88
N ILE A 15 -21.28 1.23 -3.88
CA ILE A 15 -21.54 0.39 -5.06
C ILE A 15 -22.10 1.26 -6.18
N ASP A 16 -23.10 2.09 -5.90
CA ASP A 16 -23.73 2.97 -6.90
C ASP A 16 -22.72 4.00 -7.44
N LEU A 17 -21.87 4.54 -6.57
CA LEU A 17 -20.79 5.44 -6.97
C LEU A 17 -19.77 4.72 -7.86
N LEU A 18 -19.34 3.51 -7.50
CA LEU A 18 -18.42 2.68 -8.29
C LEU A 18 -18.99 2.34 -9.66
N VAL A 19 -20.26 1.94 -9.73
CA VAL A 19 -20.95 1.65 -10.98
C VAL A 19 -21.02 2.89 -11.86
N SER A 20 -21.40 4.04 -11.30
CA SER A 20 -21.45 5.31 -12.05
C SER A 20 -20.08 5.75 -12.58
N LEU A 21 -19.00 5.51 -11.82
CA LEU A 21 -17.63 5.79 -12.24
C LEU A 21 -17.18 4.84 -13.36
N VAL A 22 -17.48 3.55 -13.24
CA VAL A 22 -17.14 2.55 -14.26
C VAL A 22 -17.87 2.85 -15.57
N GLU A 23 -19.15 3.23 -15.53
CA GLU A 23 -19.89 3.65 -16.73
C GLU A 23 -19.33 4.93 -17.34
N LYS A 24 -19.04 5.94 -16.51
CA LYS A 24 -18.47 7.22 -16.96
C LYS A 24 -17.12 7.05 -17.64
N TYR A 25 -16.27 6.14 -17.13
CA TYR A 25 -14.94 5.87 -17.67
C TYR A 25 -14.86 4.57 -18.48
N ARG A 26 -16.01 4.04 -18.92
CA ARG A 26 -16.10 2.76 -19.63
C ARG A 26 -15.17 2.68 -20.84
N SER A 27 -15.12 3.75 -21.64
CA SER A 27 -14.27 3.82 -22.84
C SER A 27 -12.76 3.83 -22.55
N ILE A 28 -12.36 4.11 -21.32
CA ILE A 28 -10.97 4.11 -20.85
C ILE A 28 -10.65 2.76 -20.19
N ILE A 29 -11.57 2.24 -19.38
CA ILE A 29 -11.39 0.97 -18.63
C ILE A 29 -11.52 -0.24 -19.57
N GLU A 30 -12.50 -0.22 -20.49
CA GLU A 30 -12.60 -1.19 -21.58
C GLU A 30 -11.59 -0.81 -22.68
N CYS A 31 -10.31 -1.03 -22.38
CA CYS A 31 -9.28 -1.14 -23.41
C CYS A 31 -9.64 -2.31 -24.33
N LYS A 32 -10.44 -2.05 -25.38
CA LYS A 32 -10.52 -2.96 -26.53
C LYS A 32 -9.10 -3.19 -26.99
N LYS A 33 -8.60 -4.43 -26.84
CA LYS A 33 -7.32 -4.91 -27.35
C LYS A 33 -7.22 -4.55 -28.83
N SER A 34 -6.69 -3.36 -29.11
CA SER A 34 -6.11 -3.03 -30.40
C SER A 34 -4.69 -3.56 -30.32
N SER A 35 -4.39 -4.48 -31.22
CA SER A 35 -3.15 -5.23 -31.33
C SER A 35 -1.96 -4.29 -31.50
N LEU A 36 -1.44 -3.77 -30.39
CA LEU A 36 -0.20 -3.02 -30.33
C LEU A 36 0.94 -4.02 -30.28
N ASN A 37 1.36 -4.46 -31.47
CA ASN A 37 2.67 -5.06 -31.73
C ASN A 37 3.74 -3.97 -31.54
N GLY A 38 3.94 -3.52 -30.31
CA GLY A 38 5.02 -2.63 -29.91
C GLY A 38 6.11 -3.45 -29.23
N LYS A 39 7.29 -3.52 -29.85
CA LYS A 39 8.50 -4.14 -29.28
C LYS A 39 8.71 -3.64 -27.84
N LEU A 40 8.57 -4.53 -26.86
CA LEU A 40 9.07 -4.29 -25.51
C LEU A 40 10.60 -4.19 -25.58
N SER A 41 11.11 -2.98 -25.32
CA SER A 41 12.51 -2.80 -24.97
C SER A 41 12.77 -3.49 -23.63
N LYS A 42 13.79 -4.35 -23.60
CA LYS A 42 14.24 -5.06 -22.41
C LYS A 42 14.85 -4.04 -21.45
N GLU A 43 14.18 -3.74 -20.34
CA GLU A 43 14.75 -2.97 -19.24
C GLU A 43 15.72 -3.88 -18.47
N GLY A 44 16.99 -3.85 -18.86
CA GLY A 44 18.08 -4.47 -18.10
C GLY A 44 18.53 -3.52 -17.01
N GLY A 45 18.41 -3.95 -15.75
CA GLY A 45 19.04 -3.29 -14.60
C GLY A 45 20.55 -3.21 -14.84
N GLY A 46 21.03 -2.01 -15.15
CA GLY A 46 22.46 -1.73 -15.25
C GLY A 46 23.15 -1.89 -13.89
N GLN A 47 24.46 -2.12 -13.91
CA GLN A 47 25.25 -2.16 -12.69
C GLN A 47 25.15 -0.82 -11.94
N PRO A 48 24.99 -0.81 -10.61
CA PRO A 48 24.89 0.41 -9.84
C PRO A 48 26.16 1.26 -10.02
N THR A 49 25.98 2.45 -10.55
CA THR A 49 27.06 3.42 -10.71
C THR A 49 27.49 3.89 -9.32
N GLN A 50 28.78 3.75 -8.99
CA GLN A 50 29.32 4.27 -7.74
C GLN A 50 29.27 5.80 -7.77
N ILE A 51 28.34 6.38 -7.02
CA ILE A 51 28.25 7.83 -6.81
C ILE A 51 29.32 8.21 -5.76
N LYS A 52 30.19 9.15 -6.10
CA LYS A 52 31.14 9.73 -5.15
C LYS A 52 30.38 10.69 -4.25
N ILE A 53 30.49 10.47 -2.94
CA ILE A 53 29.87 11.32 -1.92
C ILE A 53 30.72 12.59 -1.80
N ASP A 54 30.10 13.75 -2.00
CA ASP A 54 30.77 15.04 -1.91
C ASP A 54 30.74 15.60 -0.47
N GLU A 55 31.57 16.60 -0.19
CA GLU A 55 31.60 17.30 1.11
C GLU A 55 30.24 17.89 1.50
N ASN A 56 29.42 18.26 0.50
CA ASN A 56 28.06 18.74 0.72
C ASN A 56 27.13 17.63 1.22
N ASP A 57 27.29 16.39 0.74
CA ASP A 57 26.50 15.26 1.21
C ASP A 57 26.84 14.91 2.66
N ILE A 58 28.10 15.08 3.05
CA ILE A 58 28.55 14.92 4.45
C ILE A 58 27.90 15.98 5.34
N LYS A 59 27.84 17.25 4.89
CA LYS A 59 27.14 18.33 5.62
C LYS A 59 25.64 18.06 5.72
N VAL A 60 25.00 17.67 4.62
CA VAL A 60 23.58 17.29 4.62
C VAL A 60 23.33 16.13 5.58
N LYS A 61 24.17 15.09 5.57
CA LYS A 61 24.08 13.96 6.51
C LYS A 61 24.24 14.41 7.97
N SER A 62 25.10 15.37 8.26
CA SER A 62 25.26 15.92 9.62
C SER A 62 24.04 16.71 10.09
N ILE A 63 23.33 17.39 9.18
CA ILE A 63 22.11 18.15 9.47
C ILE A 63 20.90 17.24 9.64
N VAL A 64 20.76 16.23 8.78
CA VAL A 64 19.65 15.26 8.82
C VAL A 64 19.77 14.31 10.02
N GLY A 65 20.98 14.18 10.59
CA GLY A 65 21.25 13.34 11.75
C GLY A 65 21.35 11.85 11.38
N ILE A 66 21.49 11.01 12.41
CA ILE A 66 21.41 9.55 12.24
C ILE A 66 19.95 9.25 11.90
N GLY A 67 19.68 9.02 10.61
CA GLY A 67 18.40 8.47 10.20
C GLY A 67 18.14 7.19 10.97
N VAL A 68 17.00 7.11 11.65
CA VAL A 68 16.54 5.88 12.28
C VAL A 68 16.32 4.89 11.15
N VAL A 69 17.25 3.95 10.99
CA VAL A 69 17.05 2.80 10.11
C VAL A 69 15.87 2.04 10.71
N GLY A 70 14.79 1.93 9.93
CA GLY A 70 13.60 1.20 10.37
C GLY A 70 13.98 -0.21 10.82
N LEU A 71 13.19 -0.76 11.74
CA LEU A 71 13.35 -2.15 12.17
C LEU A 71 13.40 -3.05 10.92
N PRO A 72 14.41 -3.93 10.79
CA PRO A 72 14.51 -4.80 9.63
C PRO A 72 13.25 -5.67 9.58
N ASN A 73 12.59 -5.67 8.42
CA ASN A 73 11.40 -6.48 8.21
C ASN A 73 11.82 -7.97 8.15
N PRO A 74 11.37 -8.83 9.08
CA PRO A 74 11.75 -10.24 9.09
C PRO A 74 11.21 -11.03 7.89
N PHE A 75 10.31 -10.43 7.11
CA PHE A 75 9.75 -11.01 5.88
C PHE A 75 10.49 -10.55 4.61
N ASP A 76 11.50 -9.68 4.72
CA ASP A 76 12.30 -9.26 3.58
C ASP A 76 13.46 -10.22 3.34
N SER A 77 13.53 -10.79 2.14
CA SER A 77 14.45 -11.90 1.81
C SER A 77 15.87 -11.43 1.47
N ASP A 78 16.05 -10.12 1.31
CA ASP A 78 17.31 -9.46 0.98
C ASP A 78 17.95 -8.74 2.18
N GLY A 79 17.29 -8.76 3.34
CA GLY A 79 17.81 -8.22 4.59
C GLY A 79 19.01 -9.02 5.11
N PRO A 80 20.09 -8.36 5.58
CA PRO A 80 21.19 -9.08 6.21
C PRO A 80 20.71 -9.77 7.49
N LEU A 81 21.02 -11.06 7.64
CA LEU A 81 20.80 -11.84 8.85
C LEU A 81 21.41 -11.11 10.05
N PHE A 82 20.56 -10.51 10.88
CA PHE A 82 21.01 -9.76 12.05
C PHE A 82 21.60 -10.73 13.08
N SER A 83 22.93 -10.73 13.24
CA SER A 83 23.60 -11.50 14.27
C SER A 83 23.37 -10.83 15.63
N LEU A 84 22.64 -11.51 16.52
CA LEU A 84 22.29 -11.11 17.89
C LEU A 84 23.50 -10.77 18.81
N ARG A 85 24.73 -10.85 18.30
CA ARG A 85 25.96 -10.68 19.08
C ARG A 85 26.36 -9.23 19.37
N SER A 86 25.77 -8.26 18.67
CA SER A 86 26.18 -6.85 18.80
C SER A 86 25.48 -6.08 19.93
N LEU A 87 24.52 -6.69 20.63
CA LEU A 87 23.75 -6.05 21.71
C LEU A 87 24.39 -6.16 23.10
N GLN A 88 25.56 -6.79 23.23
CA GLN A 88 26.22 -6.98 24.54
C GLN A 88 27.29 -5.93 24.89
N ASN A 89 27.62 -4.99 24.00
CA ASN A 89 28.72 -4.03 24.22
C ASN A 89 28.28 -2.55 24.19
N SER A 90 27.18 -2.22 24.88
CA SER A 90 26.92 -0.83 25.26
C SER A 90 26.40 -0.77 26.70
N GLU A 91 27.32 -0.92 27.65
CA GLU A 91 27.17 -0.36 28.99
C GLU A 91 27.16 1.16 28.85
N ASN A 92 25.99 1.77 28.67
CA ASN A 92 25.73 3.19 28.93
C ASN A 92 24.23 3.39 29.13
N ASN A 93 23.85 3.49 30.39
CA ASN A 93 22.59 3.94 30.98
C ASN A 93 21.59 4.60 30.01
N VAL A 94 20.56 3.83 29.63
CA VAL A 94 19.23 4.38 29.40
C VAL A 94 18.26 3.49 30.18
N GLU A 95 17.84 4.00 31.33
CA GLU A 95 16.78 3.42 32.15
C GLU A 95 15.46 3.67 31.42
N ILE A 96 15.06 2.73 30.56
CA ILE A 96 13.70 2.70 30.01
C ILE A 96 12.85 1.95 31.03
N VAL A 97 12.11 2.72 31.83
CA VAL A 97 10.99 2.21 32.62
C VAL A 97 9.95 1.69 31.64
N VAL A 98 9.97 0.38 31.38
CA VAL A 98 8.86 -0.33 30.75
C VAL A 98 7.96 -0.76 31.90
N GLU A 99 6.81 -0.08 32.03
CA GLU A 99 5.69 -0.58 32.83
C GLU A 99 5.30 -1.96 32.27
N GLN A 100 5.63 -3.00 33.04
CA GLN A 100 5.26 -4.37 32.75
C GLN A 100 3.80 -4.58 33.17
N ASP A 101 2.89 -4.48 32.21
CA ASP A 101 1.61 -5.15 32.35
C ASP A 101 1.81 -6.65 32.06
N ASN A 102 1.64 -7.42 33.13
CA ASN A 102 1.65 -8.87 33.16
C ASN A 102 0.42 -9.43 32.43
N ASP A 103 0.57 -9.81 31.16
CA ASP A 103 -0.33 -10.79 30.52
C ASP A 103 0.49 -11.98 30.00
N ASN A 104 0.76 -12.87 30.94
CA ASN A 104 1.53 -14.10 30.78
C ASN A 104 0.58 -15.25 30.35
N GLU A 105 -0.11 -15.10 29.21
CA GLU A 105 -1.12 -16.08 28.74
C GLU A 105 -1.00 -16.47 27.25
N PHE A 106 0.17 -16.33 26.63
CA PHE A 106 0.35 -16.70 25.22
C PHE A 106 1.48 -17.71 24.91
N ASN A 107 1.96 -18.43 25.92
CA ASN A 107 3.07 -19.39 25.77
C ASN A 107 2.69 -20.88 25.95
N HIS A 108 1.42 -21.26 25.82
CA HIS A 108 1.01 -22.67 25.99
C HIS A 108 0.24 -23.27 24.79
N LEU A 109 0.33 -22.70 23.60
CA LEU A 109 -0.35 -23.28 22.42
C LEU A 109 0.58 -23.48 21.23
N LEU A 110 1.75 -24.09 21.49
CA LEU A 110 2.64 -24.52 20.41
C LEU A 110 3.37 -25.82 20.79
N GLN A 111 2.61 -26.87 21.10
CA GLN A 111 3.18 -28.20 21.16
C GLN A 111 2.13 -29.28 20.94
N GLU A 112 1.68 -29.44 19.70
CA GLU A 112 1.07 -30.68 19.23
C GLU A 112 1.29 -30.76 17.71
N SER A 113 2.44 -31.31 17.32
CA SER A 113 2.70 -31.72 15.94
C SER A 113 2.04 -33.07 15.71
N GLU A 114 0.85 -33.04 15.13
CA GLU A 114 0.19 -34.20 14.58
C GLU A 114 0.89 -34.62 13.28
N SER A 115 1.30 -35.88 13.25
CA SER A 115 2.03 -36.53 12.17
C SER A 115 1.16 -36.66 10.92
N VAL A 116 1.32 -35.71 9.99
CA VAL A 116 0.77 -35.80 8.64
C VAL A 116 1.58 -36.83 7.84
N GLU A 117 0.86 -37.86 7.40
CA GLU A 117 1.36 -38.90 6.50
C GLU A 117 1.97 -38.27 5.25
N LYS A 118 3.22 -38.66 4.95
CA LYS A 118 3.92 -38.26 3.74
C LYS A 118 3.25 -38.95 2.55
N GLU A 119 2.26 -38.31 1.96
CA GLU A 119 1.86 -38.61 0.60
C GLU A 119 3.08 -38.40 -0.31
N LYS A 120 3.34 -39.40 -1.15
CA LYS A 120 4.45 -39.46 -2.09
C LYS A 120 4.29 -38.32 -3.10
N PHE A 121 4.92 -37.18 -2.83
CA PHE A 121 5.18 -36.18 -3.85
C PHE A 121 6.20 -36.76 -4.81
N ASP A 122 5.73 -37.13 -6.00
CA ASP A 122 6.59 -37.43 -7.13
C ASP A 122 7.55 -36.26 -7.32
N GLN A 123 8.83 -36.61 -7.49
CA GLN A 123 9.95 -35.70 -7.62
C GLN A 123 9.64 -34.58 -8.61
N ILE A 124 9.36 -33.38 -8.09
CA ILE A 124 9.32 -32.17 -8.88
C ILE A 124 10.75 -31.92 -9.34
N ASP A 125 11.00 -32.12 -10.62
CA ASP A 125 12.29 -31.85 -11.24
C ASP A 125 12.76 -30.43 -10.86
N PRO A 126 14.03 -30.26 -10.48
CA PRO A 126 14.56 -28.96 -10.12
C PRO A 126 14.38 -27.98 -11.27
N TRP A 127 13.78 -26.82 -10.98
CA TRP A 127 13.43 -25.73 -11.91
C TRP A 127 14.57 -25.26 -12.83
N HIS A 128 15.81 -25.68 -12.56
CA HIS A 128 17.01 -25.35 -13.32
C HIS A 128 17.10 -26.06 -14.68
N LYS A 129 16.21 -27.04 -14.94
CA LYS A 129 16.12 -27.75 -16.22
C LYS A 129 14.99 -27.26 -17.13
N TRP A 130 14.34 -26.14 -16.79
CA TRP A 130 13.38 -25.51 -17.69
C TRP A 130 14.12 -24.81 -18.85
N CYS A 131 14.44 -25.57 -19.89
CA CYS A 131 14.94 -25.04 -21.15
C CYS A 131 13.75 -24.65 -22.04
N PRO A 132 13.60 -23.37 -22.46
CA PRO A 132 12.52 -22.92 -23.35
C PRO A 132 12.64 -23.43 -24.80
N GLY A 133 13.38 -24.52 -25.04
CA GLY A 133 13.59 -25.12 -26.35
C GLY A 133 12.37 -25.90 -26.86
N SER A 134 11.53 -26.41 -25.96
CA SER A 134 10.29 -27.14 -26.27
C SER A 134 9.09 -26.22 -26.58
N LEU A 135 9.29 -24.90 -26.64
CA LEU A 135 8.28 -23.90 -27.00
C LEU A 135 8.42 -23.39 -28.46
N LYS A 136 9.23 -24.05 -29.30
CA LYS A 136 9.53 -23.59 -30.66
C LYS A 136 8.50 -23.94 -31.74
N GLU A 137 7.44 -24.66 -31.41
CA GLU A 137 6.37 -24.88 -32.38
C GLU A 137 5.17 -24.00 -32.05
N PRO A 138 4.85 -22.99 -32.88
CA PRO A 138 3.63 -22.22 -32.70
C PRO A 138 2.44 -23.18 -32.82
N LYS A 139 1.72 -23.39 -31.70
CA LYS A 139 0.46 -24.17 -31.67
C LYS A 139 -0.69 -23.52 -32.44
N SER A 140 -0.48 -22.36 -33.06
CA SER A 140 -1.50 -21.67 -33.85
C SER A 140 -1.42 -22.11 -35.31
N ILE A 141 -2.49 -22.75 -35.78
CA ILE A 141 -2.77 -22.94 -37.21
C ILE A 141 -2.78 -21.56 -37.87
N GLU A 142 -1.97 -21.37 -38.92
CA GLU A 142 -1.99 -20.15 -39.73
C GLU A 142 -3.40 -19.90 -40.24
N LEU A 143 -3.94 -18.72 -39.90
CA LEU A 143 -5.23 -18.27 -40.38
C LEU A 143 -5.13 -18.08 -41.89
N GLN A 144 -5.72 -18.99 -42.67
CA GLN A 144 -5.79 -18.82 -44.13
C GLN A 144 -6.68 -17.62 -44.45
N THR A 145 -6.05 -16.48 -44.72
CA THR A 145 -6.71 -15.37 -45.40
C THR A 145 -6.68 -15.67 -46.89
N GLU A 146 -7.85 -15.79 -47.52
CA GLU A 146 -7.91 -15.90 -48.97
C GLU A 146 -7.17 -14.71 -49.60
N GLU A 147 -6.12 -15.01 -50.36
CA GLU A 147 -5.42 -14.04 -51.19
C GLU A 147 -6.38 -13.55 -52.27
N SER A 148 -7.13 -12.49 -51.95
CA SER A 148 -7.88 -11.75 -52.96
C SER A 148 -6.88 -11.14 -53.95
N LYS A 149 -6.65 -11.86 -55.05
CA LYS A 149 -5.96 -11.39 -56.25
C LYS A 149 -6.72 -10.21 -56.84
N ASN A 150 -6.48 -9.01 -56.32
CA ASN A 150 -6.82 -7.76 -56.98
C ASN A 150 -5.63 -6.82 -56.91
N LYS A 151 -4.63 -7.10 -57.77
CA LYS A 151 -3.67 -6.10 -58.22
C LYS A 151 -4.42 -5.08 -59.09
N LYS A 152 -5.00 -4.05 -58.47
CA LYS A 152 -5.20 -2.76 -59.12
C LYS A 152 -4.30 -1.75 -58.43
N SER A 153 -3.34 -1.24 -59.19
CA SER A 153 -2.51 -0.10 -58.83
C SER A 153 -3.43 1.10 -58.58
N VAL A 154 -3.74 1.37 -57.31
CA VAL A 154 -4.36 2.64 -56.93
C VAL A 154 -3.22 3.57 -56.55
N ASN A 155 -3.10 4.60 -57.38
CA ASN A 155 -2.17 5.70 -57.27
C ASN A 155 -2.06 6.22 -55.84
N ALA A 156 -0.84 6.55 -55.46
CA ALA A 156 -0.47 7.25 -54.24
C ALA A 156 -1.24 8.59 -54.14
N SER A 157 -2.46 8.53 -53.63
CA SER A 157 -3.25 9.71 -53.28
C SER A 157 -2.82 10.15 -51.88
N THR A 158 -2.30 11.35 -51.85
CA THR A 158 -1.65 11.99 -50.70
C THR A 158 -2.45 11.90 -49.41
N ARG A 159 -1.76 11.43 -48.36
CA ARG A 159 -2.21 11.36 -46.97
C ARG A 159 -2.54 12.75 -46.42
N LYS A 160 -3.77 13.23 -46.59
CA LYS A 160 -4.31 14.40 -45.88
C LYS A 160 -5.32 13.95 -44.81
N CYS A 161 -4.86 13.22 -43.79
CA CYS A 161 -5.71 12.86 -42.65
C CYS A 161 -4.91 12.65 -41.34
N SER A 162 -4.05 13.61 -40.96
CA SER A 162 -3.28 13.50 -39.70
C SER A 162 -3.44 14.65 -38.71
N LYS A 163 -4.02 15.80 -39.10
CA LYS A 163 -4.08 16.99 -38.22
C LYS A 163 -5.22 16.97 -37.19
N GLN A 164 -6.36 16.34 -37.49
CA GLN A 164 -7.49 16.26 -36.54
C GLN A 164 -7.22 15.27 -35.39
N ARG A 165 -6.55 14.15 -35.67
CA ARG A 165 -6.25 13.13 -34.66
C ARG A 165 -5.30 13.64 -33.57
N THR A 166 -4.36 14.52 -33.90
CA THR A 166 -3.44 15.11 -32.92
C THR A 166 -4.13 16.11 -31.98
N GLN A 167 -5.18 16.79 -32.43
CA GLN A 167 -5.91 17.75 -31.61
C GLN A 167 -6.80 17.04 -30.57
N ASP A 168 -7.49 15.97 -30.98
CA ASP A 168 -8.33 15.16 -30.09
C ASP A 168 -7.51 14.44 -29.00
N CYS A 169 -6.30 13.98 -29.31
CA CYS A 169 -5.41 13.44 -28.29
C CYS A 169 -4.98 14.50 -27.26
N ARG A 170 -4.72 15.74 -27.69
CA ARG A 170 -4.32 16.83 -26.78
C ARG A 170 -5.46 17.25 -25.86
N THR A 171 -6.68 17.40 -26.39
CA THR A 171 -7.84 17.73 -25.55
C THR A 171 -8.12 16.65 -24.51
N LYS A 172 -8.01 15.37 -24.90
CA LYS A 172 -8.15 14.25 -23.95
C LYS A 172 -7.07 14.25 -22.87
N ILE A 173 -5.81 14.51 -23.23
CA ILE A 173 -4.72 14.62 -22.26
C ILE A 173 -4.97 15.77 -21.28
N ASN A 174 -5.38 16.93 -21.78
CA ASN A 174 -5.68 18.09 -20.94
C ASN A 174 -6.83 17.78 -19.98
N LEU A 175 -7.92 17.19 -20.46
CA LEU A 175 -9.07 16.81 -19.64
C LEU A 175 -8.67 15.81 -18.53
N VAL A 176 -7.83 14.82 -18.85
CA VAL A 176 -7.31 13.87 -17.85
C VAL A 176 -6.41 14.58 -16.85
N SER A 177 -5.58 15.52 -17.29
CA SER A 177 -4.72 16.28 -16.38
C SER A 177 -5.51 17.18 -15.43
N GLU A 178 -6.59 17.82 -15.91
CA GLU A 178 -7.50 18.64 -15.12
C GLU A 178 -8.23 17.78 -14.08
N ALA A 179 -8.83 16.66 -14.50
CA ALA A 179 -9.50 15.74 -13.58
C ALA A 179 -8.56 15.18 -12.50
N LYS A 180 -7.29 14.89 -12.84
CA LYS A 180 -6.28 14.48 -11.85
C LYS A 180 -5.97 15.59 -10.85
N LEU A 181 -5.86 16.84 -11.30
CA LEU A 181 -5.64 17.98 -10.42
C LEU A 181 -6.83 18.22 -9.49
N GLU A 182 -8.06 18.07 -9.99
CA GLU A 182 -9.27 18.15 -9.17
C GLU A 182 -9.30 17.05 -8.10
N LEU A 183 -8.98 15.81 -8.49
CA LEU A 183 -8.90 14.70 -7.53
C LEU A 183 -7.88 14.96 -6.42
N ILE A 184 -6.69 15.46 -6.77
CA ILE A 184 -5.65 15.82 -5.78
C ILE A 184 -6.14 16.93 -4.85
N LYS A 185 -6.85 17.94 -5.37
CA LYS A 185 -7.43 19.01 -4.55
C LYS A 185 -8.47 18.46 -3.58
N LEU A 186 -9.36 17.58 -4.05
CA LEU A 186 -10.38 16.95 -3.22
C LEU A 186 -9.75 16.08 -2.12
N GLN A 187 -8.76 15.27 -2.44
CA GLN A 187 -8.01 14.47 -1.45
C GLN A 187 -7.36 15.35 -0.39
N LYS A 188 -6.75 16.47 -0.78
CA LYS A 188 -6.16 17.43 0.16
C LYS A 188 -7.20 18.09 1.07
N SER A 189 -8.34 18.54 0.51
CA SER A 189 -9.43 19.14 1.30
C SER A 189 -10.00 18.14 2.30
N CYS A 190 -10.29 16.92 1.85
CA CYS A 190 -10.83 15.86 2.69
C CYS A 190 -9.88 15.53 3.86
N PHE A 191 -8.58 15.40 3.58
CA PHE A 191 -7.57 15.18 4.62
C PHE A 191 -7.49 16.34 5.63
N GLN A 192 -7.57 17.59 5.16
CA GLN A 192 -7.57 18.76 6.03
C GLN A 192 -8.82 18.82 6.92
N GLU A 193 -9.99 18.55 6.35
CA GLU A 193 -11.26 18.51 7.08
C GLU A 193 -11.27 17.41 8.14
N GLU A 194 -10.83 16.19 7.79
CA GLU A 194 -10.68 15.08 8.72
C GLU A 194 -9.73 15.42 9.87
N HIS A 195 -8.57 16.01 9.55
CA HIS A 195 -7.60 16.44 10.55
C HIS A 195 -8.20 17.51 11.50
N ILE A 196 -8.94 18.49 10.97
CA ILE A 196 -9.61 19.51 11.78
C ILE A 196 -10.66 18.87 12.70
N ALA A 197 -11.49 17.97 12.17
CA ALA A 197 -12.51 17.28 12.94
C ALA A 197 -11.88 16.48 14.10
N LYS A 198 -10.80 15.73 13.82
CA LYS A 198 -10.07 14.96 14.83
C LYS A 198 -9.47 15.84 15.93
N MET A 199 -8.95 17.01 15.56
CA MET A 199 -8.44 17.99 16.52
C MET A 199 -9.55 18.58 17.40
N GLN A 200 -10.75 18.80 16.84
CA GLN A 200 -11.91 19.28 17.60
C GLN A 200 -12.43 18.20 18.57
N GLU A 201 -12.53 16.96 18.11
CA GLU A 201 -12.92 15.81 18.92
C GLU A 201 -11.97 15.63 20.11
N TYR A 202 -10.66 15.69 19.87
CA TYR A 202 -9.66 15.62 20.93
C TYR A 202 -9.86 16.72 21.98
N LYS A 203 -10.03 17.97 21.54
CA LYS A 203 -10.29 19.11 22.44
C LYS A 203 -11.55 18.91 23.28
N LEU A 204 -12.62 18.38 22.69
CA LEU A 204 -13.86 18.10 23.41
C LEU A 204 -13.67 16.99 24.43
N ARG A 205 -12.98 15.90 24.04
CA ARG A 205 -12.66 14.79 24.94
C ARG A 205 -11.85 15.24 26.15
N THR A 206 -10.84 16.09 25.94
CA THR A 206 -10.05 16.65 27.05
C THR A 206 -10.91 17.50 27.99
N LYS A 207 -11.77 18.38 27.46
CA LYS A 207 -12.68 19.19 28.28
C LYS A 207 -13.63 18.34 29.11
N ASN A 208 -14.23 17.32 28.51
CA ASN A 208 -15.14 16.42 29.22
C ASN A 208 -14.41 15.67 30.34
N LEU A 209 -13.16 15.26 30.10
CA LEU A 209 -12.33 14.61 31.11
C LEU A 209 -11.99 15.55 32.28
N GLU A 210 -11.68 16.82 31.99
CA GLU A 210 -11.49 17.84 33.02
C GLU A 210 -12.76 18.10 33.84
N GLU A 211 -13.93 18.15 33.20
CA GLU A 211 -15.22 18.32 33.87
C GLU A 211 -15.57 17.12 34.76
N LEU A 212 -15.34 15.90 34.28
CA LEU A 212 -15.50 14.68 35.08
C LEU A 212 -14.61 14.70 36.32
N HIS A 213 -13.34 15.08 36.16
CA HIS A 213 -12.42 15.16 37.29
C HIS A 213 -12.84 16.23 38.32
N LYS A 214 -13.41 17.36 37.87
CA LYS A 214 -13.99 18.38 38.77
C LYS A 214 -15.17 17.83 39.58
N LEU A 215 -16.08 17.13 38.92
CA LEU A 215 -17.23 16.51 39.58
C LEU A 215 -16.79 15.45 40.60
N GLU A 216 -15.78 14.64 40.27
CA GLU A 216 -15.22 13.65 41.18
C GLU A 216 -14.60 14.30 42.44
N ILE A 217 -13.92 15.44 42.27
CA ILE A 217 -13.40 16.22 43.39
C ILE A 217 -14.55 16.74 44.27
N GLU A 218 -15.61 17.28 43.66
CA GLU A 218 -16.79 17.78 44.39
C GLU A 218 -17.52 16.66 45.15
N GLU A 219 -17.69 15.50 44.52
CA GLU A 219 -18.28 14.31 45.16
C GLU A 219 -17.46 13.89 46.39
N LYS A 220 -16.13 13.81 46.25
CA LYS A 220 -15.23 13.49 47.37
C LYS A 220 -15.32 14.53 48.49
N LYS A 221 -15.42 15.82 48.16
CA LYS A 221 -15.60 16.90 49.15
C LYS A 221 -16.90 16.74 49.93
N ILE A 222 -18.02 16.52 49.24
CA ILE A 222 -19.34 16.30 49.87
C ILE A 222 -19.29 15.07 50.78
N LYS A 223 -18.66 13.98 50.32
CA LYS A 223 -18.49 12.76 51.13
C LYS A 223 -17.71 13.02 52.41
N ILE A 224 -16.64 13.82 52.36
CA ILE A 224 -15.87 14.23 53.53
C ILE A 224 -16.75 15.06 54.48
N GLU A 225 -17.53 16.03 53.97
CA GLU A 225 -18.42 16.84 54.80
C GLU A 225 -19.49 16.01 55.51
N ILE A 226 -20.08 15.03 54.83
CA ILE A 226 -21.04 14.09 55.43
C ILE A 226 -20.37 13.31 56.57
N LEU A 227 -19.16 12.76 56.33
CA LEU A 227 -18.43 12.00 57.34
C LEU A 227 -18.05 12.86 58.55
N LYS A 228 -17.66 14.14 58.35
CA LYS A 228 -17.38 15.08 59.45
C LYS A 228 -18.62 15.29 60.34
N LYS A 229 -19.78 15.54 59.72
CA LYS A 229 -21.06 15.68 60.45
C LYS A 229 -21.44 14.42 61.22
N GLN A 230 -21.22 13.24 60.65
CA GLN A 230 -21.51 11.96 61.33
C GLN A 230 -20.63 11.72 62.55
N LEU A 231 -19.39 12.22 62.53
CA LEU A 231 -18.43 12.07 63.63
C LEU A 231 -18.53 13.18 64.69
N ASN A 232 -19.46 14.14 64.55
CA ASN A 232 -19.52 15.36 65.36
C ASN A 232 -18.17 16.10 65.41
N LEU A 233 -17.39 16.01 64.33
CA LEU A 233 -16.16 16.77 64.13
C LEU A 233 -16.56 18.09 63.45
N ASP A 234 -17.08 19.03 64.26
CA ASP A 234 -17.23 20.42 63.85
C ASP A 234 -15.88 21.17 63.94
#